data_AF-A0A2P8ARM9-F1
#
_entry.id   AF-A0A2P8ARM9-F1
#
_cell.length_a   1.000
_cell.length_b   1.000
_cell.length_c   1.000
_cell.angle_alpha   90.00
_cell.angle_beta   90.00
_cell.angle_gamma   90.00
#
_symmetry.space_group_name_H-M   'P 1'
#
loop_
_entity.id
_entity.type
_entity.pdbx_description
1 polymer ?
#
loop_
_entity_poly.entity_id
_entity_poly.type
_entity_poly.pdbx_seq_one_letter_code
_entity_poly.pdbx_strand_id
1 'polypeptide(L)' 'MWSDITRRAHPTLAAGPASLLAFAAWRCGNGALASVAVDRALAADPDYSLAHLIDQALRAGLPPSVLNGWPQPGTP' A
#
# COMPACT_ATOMS: atom_id res chain seq x y z
N MET A 1 20.72 9.50 11.20
CA MET A 1 19.70 8.95 12.12
C MET A 1 18.41 8.48 11.41
N TRP A 2 18.46 8.03 10.16
CA TRP A 2 17.39 7.23 9.50
C TRP A 2 17.86 5.80 9.21
N SER A 3 19.18 5.60 9.17
CA SER A 3 19.86 4.31 8.97
C SER A 3 19.68 3.33 10.14
N ASP A 4 19.36 3.81 11.34
CA ASP A 4 19.17 2.97 12.54
C ASP A 4 17.71 2.49 12.70
N ILE A 5 16.75 3.27 12.17
CA ILE A 5 15.34 2.88 12.03
C ILE A 5 15.19 1.84 10.91
N THR A 6 15.92 2.01 9.81
CA THR A 6 15.95 1.04 8.69
C THR A 6 16.63 -0.28 9.04
N ARG A 7 17.50 -0.32 10.07
CA ARG A 7 18.13 -1.56 10.58
C ARG A 7 17.24 -2.33 11.57
N ARG A 8 16.23 -1.67 12.17
CA ARG A 8 15.32 -2.27 13.18
C ARG A 8 13.93 -2.63 12.65
N ALA A 9 13.58 -2.21 11.43
CA ALA A 9 12.43 -2.78 10.73
C ALA A 9 12.81 -4.18 10.26
N HIS A 10 12.70 -5.14 11.18
CA HIS A 10 12.64 -6.57 10.89
C HIS A 10 11.80 -6.79 9.63
N PRO A 11 12.10 -7.76 8.75
CA PRO A 11 11.32 -8.02 7.52
C PRO A 11 9.81 -7.99 7.76
N THR A 12 9.37 -8.49 8.91
CA THR A 12 7.97 -8.52 9.39
C THR A 12 7.33 -7.14 9.61
N LEU A 13 8.09 -6.06 9.78
CA LEU A 13 7.58 -4.68 9.97
C LEU A 13 7.59 -3.86 8.68
N ALA A 14 8.16 -4.37 7.58
CA ALA A 14 8.21 -3.66 6.31
C ALA A 14 6.87 -3.71 5.56
N ALA A 15 6.01 -4.69 5.85
CA ALA A 15 4.74 -4.90 5.15
C ALA A 15 3.76 -3.72 5.29
N GLY A 16 3.65 -3.14 6.49
CA GLY A 16 2.78 -1.98 6.74
C GLY A 16 3.19 -0.72 5.95
N PRO A 17 4.43 -0.21 6.12
CA PRO A 17 4.90 0.93 5.35
C PRO A 17 4.88 0.72 3.83
N ALA A 18 5.22 -0.48 3.36
CA ALA A 18 5.17 -0.81 1.94
C ALA A 18 3.73 -0.81 1.40
N SER A 19 2.77 -1.33 2.17
CA SER A 19 1.35 -1.30 1.78
C SER A 19 0.77 0.11 1.76
N LEU A 20 1.15 0.98 2.70
CA LEU A 20 0.74 2.39 2.68
C LEU A 20 1.32 3.14 1.48
N LEU A 21 2.60 2.88 1.13
CA LEU A 21 3.21 3.42 -0.08
C LEU A 21 2.46 2.94 -1.33
N ALA A 22 2.12 1.65 -1.40
CA ALA A 22 1.36 1.08 -2.51
C ALA A 22 -0.01 1.76 -2.67
N PHE A 23 -0.72 1.98 -1.56
CA PHE A 23 -2.00 2.67 -1.56
C PHE A 23 -1.88 4.12 -2.04
N ALA A 24 -0.89 4.87 -1.51
CA ALA A 24 -0.64 6.25 -1.91
C ALA A 24 -0.27 6.36 -3.40
N ALA A 25 0.60 5.48 -3.90
CA ALA A 25 0.99 5.43 -5.30
C ALA A 25 -0.20 5.13 -6.22
N TRP A 26 -1.04 4.16 -5.86
CA TRP A 26 -2.27 3.83 -6.59
C TRP A 26 -3.24 5.02 -6.62
N ARG A 27 -3.42 5.72 -5.49
CA ARG A 27 -4.24 6.93 -5.39
C ARG A 27 -3.74 8.08 -6.26
N CYS A 28 -2.42 8.22 -6.42
CA CYS A 28 -1.79 9.21 -7.30
C CYS A 28 -1.77 8.79 -8.78
N GLY A 29 -2.32 7.62 -9.15
CA GLY A 29 -2.29 7.11 -10.52
C GLY A 29 -0.95 6.48 -10.95
N ASN A 30 -0.02 6.27 -10.02
CA ASN A 30 1.26 5.63 -10.28
C ASN A 30 1.18 4.12 -10.03
N GLY A 31 0.56 3.39 -10.97
CA GLY A 31 0.36 1.94 -10.87
C GLY A 31 1.66 1.13 -10.81
N ALA A 32 2.72 1.58 -11.49
CA ALA A 32 4.02 0.90 -11.49
C ALA A 32 4.68 0.94 -10.09
N LEU A 33 4.69 2.11 -9.45
CA LEU A 33 5.19 2.25 -8.09
C LEU A 33 4.33 1.48 -7.09
N ALA A 34 3.00 1.47 -7.30
CA ALA A 34 2.09 0.70 -6.47
C ALA A 34 2.40 -0.81 -6.54
N SER A 35 2.64 -1.36 -7.73
CA SER A 35 3.00 -2.76 -7.94
C SER A 35 4.30 -3.13 -7.20
N VAL A 36 5.36 -2.33 -7.36
CA VAL A 36 6.65 -2.58 -6.69
C VAL A 36 6.52 -2.53 -5.17
N ALA A 37 5.68 -1.63 -4.65
CA ALA A 37 5.42 -1.52 -3.22
C ALA A 37 4.60 -2.70 -2.68
N VAL A 38 3.64 -3.23 -3.45
CA VAL A 38 2.92 -4.48 -3.15
C VAL A 38 3.88 -5.66 -3.10
N ASP A 39 4.74 -5.83 -4.11
CA ASP A 39 5.71 -6.93 -4.15
C ASP A 39 6.62 -6.91 -2.92
N ARG A 40 7.06 -5.71 -2.51
CA ARG A 40 7.86 -5.53 -1.30
C ARG A 40 7.08 -5.84 -0.02
N ALA A 41 5.80 -5.51 0.03
CA ALA A 41 4.94 -5.82 1.18
C ALA A 41 4.71 -7.34 1.32
N LEU A 42 4.44 -8.04 0.21
CA LEU A 42 4.22 -9.49 0.20
C LEU A 42 5.51 -10.29 0.41
N ALA A 43 6.66 -9.77 -0.02
CA ALA A 43 7.95 -10.36 0.31
C ALA A 43 8.29 -10.24 1.82
N ALA A 44 7.73 -9.23 2.50
CA ALA A 44 7.91 -8.98 3.92
C ALA A 44 6.92 -9.79 4.78
N ASP A 45 5.67 -9.88 4.34
CA ASP A 45 4.60 -10.67 4.94
C ASP A 45 3.63 -11.14 3.83
N PRO A 46 3.70 -12.42 3.42
CA PRO A 46 2.87 -12.96 2.34
C PRO A 46 1.37 -12.91 2.64
N ASP A 47 0.96 -12.79 3.90
CA ASP A 47 -0.44 -12.79 4.33
C ASP A 47 -0.95 -11.37 4.67
N TYR A 48 -0.18 -10.32 4.34
CA TYR A 48 -0.55 -8.94 4.67
C TYR A 48 -1.79 -8.49 3.87
N SER A 49 -2.93 -8.45 4.55
CA SER A 49 -4.25 -8.23 3.95
C SER A 49 -4.33 -6.96 3.09
N LEU A 50 -3.71 -5.85 3.52
CA LEU A 50 -3.73 -4.60 2.76
C LEU A 50 -2.96 -4.71 1.44
N ALA A 51 -1.84 -5.44 1.41
CA ALA A 51 -1.08 -5.65 0.19
C ALA A 51 -1.89 -6.45 -0.85
N HIS A 52 -2.61 -7.49 -0.39
CA HIS A 52 -3.52 -8.27 -1.23
C HIS A 52 -4.67 -7.45 -1.80
N LEU A 53 -5.28 -6.57 -0.99
CA LEU A 53 -6.36 -5.68 -1.46
C LEU A 53 -5.87 -4.74 -2.57
N ILE A 54 -4.66 -4.20 -2.43
CA ILE A 54 -4.08 -3.30 -3.44
C ILE A 54 -3.68 -4.09 -4.70
N ASP A 55 -3.10 -5.29 -4.55
CA ASP A 55 -2.78 -6.18 -5.68
C ASP A 55 -4.04 -6.50 -6.50
N GLN A 56 -5.15 -6.84 -5.84
CA GLN A 56 -6.43 -7.09 -6.49
C GLN A 56 -6.95 -5.86 -7.23
N ALA A 57 -6.86 -4.67 -6.62
CA ALA A 57 -7.27 -3.42 -7.26
C ALA A 57 -6.44 -3.10 -8.51
N LEU A 58 -5.12 -3.35 -8.47
CA LEU A 58 -4.22 -3.18 -9.61
C LEU A 58 -4.54 -4.17 -10.73
N ARG A 59 -4.71 -5.46 -10.41
CA ARG A 59 -5.05 -6.52 -11.39
C ARG A 59 -6.40 -6.29 -12.05
N ALA A 60 -7.38 -5.77 -11.30
CA ALA A 60 -8.69 -5.42 -11.81
C ALA A 60 -8.70 -4.10 -12.60
N GLY A 61 -7.58 -3.37 -12.66
CA GLY A 61 -7.49 -2.07 -13.33
C GLY A 61 -8.40 -1.02 -12.70
N LEU A 62 -8.71 -1.14 -11.39
CA LEU A 62 -9.61 -0.21 -10.72
C LEU A 62 -8.97 1.18 -10.68
N PRO A 63 -9.65 2.21 -11.20
CA PRO A 63 -9.17 3.57 -11.06
C PRO A 63 -9.31 4.02 -9.60
N PRO A 64 -8.43 4.89 -9.10
CA PRO A 64 -8.51 5.37 -7.73
C PRO A 64 -9.83 6.09 -7.43
N SER A 65 -10.55 6.58 -8.44
CA SER A 65 -11.86 7.20 -8.33
C SER A 65 -12.96 6.31 -7.72
N VAL A 66 -12.76 4.99 -7.66
CA VAL A 66 -13.69 4.06 -6.97
C VAL A 66 -13.88 4.43 -5.49
N LEU A 67 -12.86 5.02 -4.85
CA LEU A 67 -12.96 5.47 -3.46
C LEU A 67 -13.50 6.90 -3.30
N ASN A 68 -13.90 7.58 -4.37
CA ASN A 68 -14.45 8.93 -4.28
C ASN A 68 -15.81 8.99 -3.56
N GLY A 69 -16.48 7.85 -3.37
CA GLY A 69 -17.71 7.73 -2.59
C GLY A 69 -17.49 7.43 -1.10
N TRP A 70 -16.25 7.40 -0.60
CA TRP A 70 -15.98 7.16 0.82
C TRP A 70 -16.57 8.32 1.63
N PRO A 71 -17.49 8.05 2.59
CA PRO A 71 -18.09 9.11 3.40
C PRO A 71 -16.97 9.84 4.13
N GLN A 72 -16.82 11.14 3.86
CA GLN A 72 -16.02 11.98 4.72
C GLN A 72 -16.64 11.86 6.13
N PRO A 73 -15.87 11.54 7.19
CA PRO A 73 -16.40 11.59 8.54
C PRO A 73 -17.04 12.97 8.73
N GLY A 74 -18.32 12.97 9.10
CA GLY A 74 -19.25 14.07 8.89
C GLY A 74 -18.68 15.44 9.24
N THR A 75 -18.84 16.38 8.33
CA THR A 75 -19.01 17.78 8.73
C THR A 75 -20.25 17.85 9.62
N PRO A 76 -20.16 18.46 10.82
CA PRO A 76 -21.30 18.61 11.73
C PRO A 76 -22.44 19.43 11.12
#